data_AF-A0AB74F491-F1
#
_entry.id   AF-A0AB74F491-F1
#
_cell.length_a   1.000
_cell.length_b   1.000
_cell.length_c   1.000
_cell.angle_alpha   90.00
_cell.angle_beta   90.00
_cell.angle_gamma   90.00
#
_symmetry.space_group_name_H-M   'P 1'
#
loop_
_entity.id
_entity.type
_entity.pdbx_description
1 polymer ?
#
loop_
_entity_poly.entity_id
_entity_poly.type
_entity_poly.pdbx_seq_one_letter_code
_entity_poly.pdbx_strand_id
1 'polypeptide(L)'
;MTKEKAKEPQIRFKGFTNAWEQRKLGELANIVRGASPRPIQDPKWFDDESDVGWLRIADVTEQDGRIHHLEQHISKLGQEKTRVLTEPHLLLSIAATVGKPVVNYVKTGVHDGFLIFLEPKFNRVFMFQWLEMFRPKWQKYGQPGSQVNLNSDLVKNQEIALPREEVLCGLLTHGNSGSWGNWLIIPMVGERQIHQMILTGTVKFLGYNLLI
;
A
#
# COMPACT_ATOMS: atom_id res chain seq x y z
N MET A 1 -25.27 -18.34 -27.25
CA MET A 1 -24.82 -18.89 -25.95
C MET A 1 -23.70 -18.02 -25.42
N THR A 2 -23.97 -17.31 -24.33
CA THR A 2 -23.06 -16.39 -23.65
C THR A 2 -21.91 -17.15 -23.01
N LYS A 3 -20.66 -16.83 -23.38
CA LYS A 3 -19.47 -17.29 -22.65
C LYS A 3 -19.49 -16.62 -21.28
N GLU A 4 -19.86 -17.36 -20.24
CA GLU A 4 -19.61 -16.95 -18.87
C GLU A 4 -18.09 -16.74 -18.71
N LYS A 5 -17.68 -15.52 -18.37
CA LYS A 5 -16.30 -15.23 -17.98
C LYS A 5 -16.01 -16.06 -16.73
N ALA A 6 -15.15 -17.06 -16.85
CA ALA A 6 -14.69 -17.86 -15.73
C ALA A 6 -14.16 -16.93 -14.62
N LYS A 7 -14.82 -16.95 -13.46
CA LYS A 7 -14.46 -16.17 -12.26
C LYS A 7 -13.21 -16.71 -11.55
N GLU A 8 -12.48 -17.62 -12.19
CA GLU A 8 -11.43 -18.40 -11.56
C GLU A 8 -10.22 -18.57 -12.49
N PRO A 9 -9.00 -18.29 -12.02
CA PRO A 9 -7.79 -18.51 -12.80
C PRO A 9 -7.39 -19.99 -12.88
N GLN A 10 -6.83 -20.38 -14.03
CA GLN A 10 -6.55 -21.77 -14.43
C GLN A 10 -5.41 -22.47 -13.66
N ILE A 11 -4.59 -21.76 -12.90
CA ILE A 11 -3.48 -22.35 -12.12
C ILE A 11 -3.57 -21.78 -10.70
N ARG A 12 -3.62 -22.60 -9.65
CA ARG A 12 -3.68 -22.10 -8.27
C ARG A 12 -2.72 -22.85 -7.37
N PHE A 13 -2.23 -22.20 -6.33
CA PHE A 13 -1.60 -22.93 -5.22
C PHE A 13 -2.63 -23.84 -4.55
N LYS A 14 -2.16 -25.00 -4.08
CA LYS A 14 -2.95 -25.92 -3.26
C LYS A 14 -3.46 -25.15 -2.02
N GLY A 15 -4.77 -25.08 -1.83
CA GLY A 15 -5.42 -24.32 -0.75
C GLY A 15 -6.06 -22.98 -1.17
N PHE A 16 -5.81 -22.49 -2.38
CA PHE A 16 -6.45 -21.28 -2.91
C PHE A 16 -7.68 -21.60 -3.78
N THR A 17 -8.52 -22.56 -3.38
CA THR A 17 -9.64 -23.06 -4.22
C THR A 17 -10.87 -22.16 -4.19
N ASN A 18 -10.94 -21.18 -3.27
CA ASN A 18 -12.12 -20.35 -3.08
C ASN A 18 -12.16 -19.15 -4.05
N ALA A 19 -13.37 -18.70 -4.39
CA ALA A 19 -13.58 -17.48 -5.17
C ALA A 19 -12.99 -16.25 -4.45
N TRP A 20 -12.39 -15.34 -5.22
CA TRP A 20 -11.98 -14.05 -4.69
C TRP A 20 -13.23 -13.22 -4.37
N GLU A 21 -13.22 -12.56 -3.24
CA GLU A 21 -14.29 -11.68 -2.82
C GLU A 21 -13.95 -10.24 -3.19
N GLN A 22 -14.93 -9.56 -3.76
CA GLN A 22 -14.83 -8.13 -3.98
C GLN A 22 -15.05 -7.40 -2.65
N ARG A 23 -14.16 -6.45 -2.38
CA ARG A 23 -14.19 -5.55 -1.23
C ARG A 23 -13.84 -4.15 -1.71
N LYS A 24 -14.21 -3.13 -0.94
CA LYS A 24 -13.77 -1.76 -1.14
C LYS A 24 -12.53 -1.48 -0.29
N LEU A 25 -11.60 -0.66 -0.77
CA LEU A 25 -10.42 -0.28 0.03
C LEU A 25 -10.81 0.37 1.38
N GLY A 26 -11.93 1.12 1.42
CA GLY A 26 -12.46 1.71 2.65
C GLY A 26 -13.00 0.70 3.67
N GLU A 27 -13.26 -0.54 3.28
CA GLU A 27 -13.63 -1.64 4.20
C GLU A 27 -12.39 -2.30 4.83
N LEU A 28 -11.23 -2.12 4.18
CA LEU A 28 -9.98 -2.78 4.53
C LEU A 28 -9.03 -1.89 5.33
N ALA A 29 -9.26 -0.57 5.38
CA ALA A 29 -8.52 0.37 6.20
C ALA A 29 -9.32 1.64 6.43
N ASN A 30 -9.04 2.33 7.54
CA ASN A 30 -9.50 3.70 7.75
C ASN A 30 -8.63 4.67 6.95
N ILE A 31 -9.15 5.14 5.81
CA ILE A 31 -8.41 6.03 4.90
C ILE A 31 -8.65 7.49 5.27
N VAL A 32 -7.59 8.16 5.70
CA VAL A 32 -7.60 9.59 6.09
C VAL A 32 -6.58 10.38 5.29
N ARG A 33 -6.78 11.69 5.15
CA ARG A 33 -5.82 12.58 4.48
C ARG A 33 -4.70 12.99 5.44
N GLY A 34 -3.50 13.27 4.95
CA GLY A 34 -2.45 13.97 5.70
C GLY A 34 -2.87 15.38 6.14
N ALA A 35 -1.99 16.11 6.83
CA ALA A 35 -2.24 17.47 7.26
C ALA A 35 -0.95 18.29 7.23
N SER A 36 -1.01 19.44 6.56
CA SER A 36 0.11 20.37 6.46
C SER A 36 -0.13 21.61 7.33
N PRO A 37 0.86 22.05 8.12
CA PRO A 37 0.76 23.32 8.85
C PRO A 37 0.65 24.47 7.84
N ARG A 38 -0.04 25.55 8.20
CA ARG A 38 -0.29 26.69 7.28
C ARG A 38 0.14 28.01 7.92
N PRO A 39 0.80 28.91 7.16
CA PRO A 39 1.36 28.68 5.82
C PRO A 39 2.53 27.67 5.88
N ILE A 40 2.64 26.76 4.91
CA ILE A 40 3.59 25.62 4.94
C ILE A 40 5.04 26.11 5.05
N GLN A 41 5.35 27.19 4.36
CA GLN A 41 6.67 27.79 4.21
C GLN A 41 7.17 28.56 5.43
N ASP A 42 6.38 28.67 6.49
CA ASP A 42 6.83 29.33 7.73
C ASP A 42 7.87 28.43 8.42
N PRO A 43 9.11 28.93 8.61
CA PRO A 43 10.22 28.12 9.12
C PRO A 43 9.97 27.58 10.52
N LYS A 44 9.06 28.17 11.31
CA LYS A 44 8.75 27.68 12.68
C LYS A 44 8.22 26.25 12.71
N TRP A 45 7.70 25.75 11.59
CA TRP A 45 7.19 24.37 11.49
C TRP A 45 8.30 23.33 11.33
N PHE A 46 9.52 23.75 11.03
CA PHE A 46 10.64 22.85 10.74
C PHE A 46 11.76 23.02 11.76
N ASP A 47 12.48 21.94 11.98
CA ASP A 47 13.56 21.85 12.96
C ASP A 47 14.47 20.69 12.56
N ASP A 48 15.69 21.00 12.12
CA ASP A 48 16.64 20.01 11.59
C ASP A 48 17.15 19.04 12.69
N GLU A 49 16.97 19.39 13.96
CA GLU A 49 17.33 18.53 15.10
C GLU A 49 16.17 17.60 15.54
N SER A 50 15.00 17.71 14.91
CA SER A 50 13.84 16.88 15.22
C SER A 50 14.02 15.45 14.68
N ASP A 51 13.61 14.44 15.47
CA ASP A 51 13.63 13.03 15.04
C ASP A 51 12.42 12.62 14.19
N VAL A 52 11.51 13.57 13.92
CA VAL A 52 10.32 13.36 13.08
C VAL A 52 10.53 14.04 11.74
N GLY A 53 10.63 13.25 10.68
CA GLY A 53 10.76 13.77 9.32
C GLY A 53 9.45 14.37 8.79
N TRP A 54 9.53 15.12 7.71
CA TRP A 54 8.40 15.70 6.98
C TRP A 54 8.31 15.07 5.59
N LEU A 55 7.35 14.15 5.38
CA LEU A 55 7.22 13.42 4.12
C LEU A 55 6.66 14.32 3.02
N ARG A 56 7.47 14.58 1.99
CA ARG A 56 7.10 15.34 0.79
C ARG A 56 7.09 14.44 -0.44
N ILE A 57 6.58 15.01 -1.54
CA ILE A 57 6.51 14.35 -2.85
C ILE A 57 7.92 14.07 -3.42
N ALA A 58 8.90 14.94 -3.12
CA ALA A 58 10.28 14.78 -3.56
C ALA A 58 10.90 13.50 -2.99
N ASP A 59 10.71 13.24 -1.69
CA ASP A 59 11.26 12.06 -1.00
C ASP A 59 10.67 10.76 -1.58
N VAL A 60 9.39 10.79 -1.98
CA VAL A 60 8.71 9.67 -2.67
C VAL A 60 9.34 9.38 -4.03
N THR A 61 9.71 10.43 -4.76
CA THR A 61 10.32 10.29 -6.10
C THR A 61 11.75 9.75 -5.98
N GLU A 62 12.51 10.26 -5.02
CA GLU A 62 13.89 9.85 -4.76
C GLU A 62 14.00 8.38 -4.35
N GLN A 63 13.09 7.92 -3.48
CA GLN A 63 13.18 6.58 -2.87
C GLN A 63 12.16 5.58 -3.43
N ASP A 64 11.58 5.87 -4.60
CA ASP A 64 10.56 5.05 -5.29
C ASP A 64 9.43 4.56 -4.35
N GLY A 65 8.97 5.47 -3.48
CA GLY A 65 7.91 5.19 -2.51
C GLY A 65 8.29 4.26 -1.34
N ARG A 66 9.56 3.89 -1.14
CA ARG A 66 10.02 3.16 0.05
C ARG A 66 10.88 4.07 0.91
N ILE A 67 10.26 4.75 1.87
CA ILE A 67 10.88 5.87 2.60
C ILE A 67 11.66 5.35 3.80
N HIS A 68 12.98 5.47 3.72
CA HIS A 68 13.93 5.10 4.77
C HIS A 68 14.63 6.30 5.40
N HIS A 69 14.59 7.46 4.75
CA HIS A 69 15.08 8.73 5.29
C HIS A 69 14.23 9.88 4.75
N LEU A 70 14.27 11.03 5.43
CA LEU A 70 13.59 12.26 5.02
C LEU A 70 14.57 13.41 5.17
N GLU A 71 14.63 14.30 4.18
CA GLU A 71 15.58 15.43 4.18
C GLU A 71 15.14 16.52 5.16
N GLN A 72 13.85 16.85 5.19
CA GLN A 72 13.29 17.89 6.04
C GLN A 72 12.65 17.28 7.28
N HIS A 73 12.76 17.95 8.42
CA HIS A 73 12.22 17.50 9.69
C HIS A 73 11.23 18.53 10.28
N ILE A 74 10.20 18.03 10.96
CA ILE A 74 9.08 18.84 11.47
C ILE A 74 9.29 19.14 12.97
N SER A 75 9.21 20.41 13.33
CA SER A 75 9.33 20.88 14.71
C SER A 75 8.16 20.38 15.57
N LYS A 76 8.30 20.42 16.91
CA LYS A 76 7.20 20.06 17.83
C LYS A 76 5.91 20.84 17.52
N LEU A 77 6.04 22.13 17.21
CA LEU A 77 4.92 22.99 16.85
C LEU A 77 4.29 22.57 15.51
N GLY A 78 5.09 22.12 14.54
CA GLY A 78 4.58 21.56 13.28
C GLY A 78 3.85 20.23 13.51
N GLN A 79 4.38 19.36 14.38
CA GLN A 79 3.78 18.07 14.72
C GLN A 79 2.35 18.23 15.28
N GLU A 80 2.09 19.26 16.09
CA GLU A 80 0.74 19.57 16.60
C GLU A 80 -0.30 19.89 15.50
N LYS A 81 0.16 20.28 14.31
CA LYS A 81 -0.69 20.65 13.16
C LYS A 81 -0.72 19.58 12.08
N THR A 82 0.00 18.49 12.28
CA THR A 82 0.23 17.46 11.28
C THR A 82 -0.16 16.08 11.82
N ARG A 83 -0.50 15.17 10.91
CA ARG A 83 -0.65 13.76 11.28
C ARG A 83 0.73 13.12 11.36
N VAL A 84 1.17 12.85 12.59
CA VAL A 84 2.43 12.16 12.87
C VAL A 84 2.19 10.66 12.97
N LEU A 85 3.05 9.90 12.28
CA LEU A 85 3.08 8.45 12.27
C LEU A 85 4.44 8.00 12.78
N THR A 86 4.46 7.14 13.79
CA THR A 86 5.70 6.68 14.44
C THR A 86 6.12 5.28 14.03
N GLU A 87 5.20 4.49 13.49
CA GLU A 87 5.45 3.13 13.02
C GLU A 87 5.53 3.07 11.49
N PRO A 88 5.90 1.93 10.91
CA PRO A 88 5.83 1.78 9.46
C PRO A 88 4.39 1.77 8.92
N HIS A 89 4.08 2.58 7.90
CA HIS A 89 2.71 2.80 7.39
C HIS A 89 2.63 2.76 5.86
N LEU A 90 1.42 2.47 5.33
CA LEU A 90 1.10 2.61 3.91
C LEU A 90 0.41 3.94 3.65
N LEU A 91 0.87 4.65 2.62
CA LEU A 91 0.26 5.87 2.11
C LEU A 91 0.03 5.75 0.59
N LEU A 92 -0.78 6.66 0.06
CA LEU A 92 -0.99 6.83 -1.38
C LEU A 92 -0.89 8.31 -1.73
N SER A 93 -0.01 8.63 -2.66
CA SER A 93 0.13 9.99 -3.20
C SER A 93 -1.12 10.38 -4.00
N ILE A 94 -1.68 11.55 -3.70
CA ILE A 94 -2.81 12.13 -4.43
C ILE A 94 -2.43 13.44 -5.14
N ALA A 95 -1.14 13.83 -5.11
CA ALA A 95 -0.62 15.04 -5.74
C ALA A 95 0.69 14.75 -6.49
N ALA A 96 0.92 15.45 -7.62
CA ALA A 96 2.07 15.34 -8.53
C ALA A 96 2.36 13.91 -9.06
N THR A 97 2.73 12.97 -8.21
CA THR A 97 2.90 11.53 -8.51
C THR A 97 1.64 10.74 -8.15
N VAL A 98 0.50 11.18 -8.69
CA VAL A 98 -0.83 10.64 -8.37
C VAL A 98 -0.88 9.11 -8.46
N GLY A 99 -1.42 8.50 -7.41
CA GLY A 99 -1.61 7.05 -7.29
C GLY A 99 -0.35 6.27 -6.94
N LYS A 100 0.79 6.92 -6.68
CA LYS A 100 2.01 6.24 -6.20
C LYS A 100 1.81 5.76 -4.77
N PRO A 101 1.84 4.45 -4.49
CA PRO A 101 1.87 3.95 -3.12
C PRO A 101 3.20 4.28 -2.45
N VAL A 102 3.16 4.43 -1.13
CA VAL A 102 4.33 4.74 -0.32
C VAL A 102 4.33 3.85 0.92
N VAL A 103 5.40 3.11 1.15
CA VAL A 103 5.68 2.51 2.47
C VAL A 103 6.70 3.37 3.18
N ASN A 104 6.31 3.91 4.31
CA ASN A 104 7.17 4.71 5.17
C ASN A 104 7.68 3.87 6.33
N TYR A 105 8.97 3.97 6.67
CA TYR A 105 9.63 3.23 7.76
C TYR A 105 10.18 4.11 8.89
N VAL A 106 10.09 5.44 8.76
CA VAL A 106 10.63 6.41 9.72
C VAL A 106 9.51 7.18 10.43
N LYS A 107 9.79 7.79 11.59
CA LYS A 107 8.81 8.70 12.21
C LYS A 107 8.57 9.88 11.29
N THR A 108 7.32 10.16 10.95
CA THR A 108 7.02 11.18 9.94
C THR A 108 5.73 11.94 10.20
N GLY A 109 5.78 13.25 9.98
CA GLY A 109 4.62 14.07 9.69
C GLY A 109 4.22 13.93 8.23
N VAL A 110 2.93 13.74 7.97
CA VAL A 110 2.42 13.46 6.62
C VAL A 110 1.80 14.70 5.95
N HIS A 111 2.37 15.12 4.83
CA HIS A 111 1.83 16.18 3.97
C HIS A 111 0.40 15.88 3.48
N ASP A 112 -0.43 16.91 3.32
CA ASP A 112 -1.84 16.79 2.87
C ASP A 112 -2.01 16.30 1.42
N GLY A 113 -0.91 16.13 0.68
CA GLY A 113 -0.84 15.47 -0.62
C GLY A 113 -0.89 13.94 -0.56
N PHE A 114 -1.08 13.35 0.61
CA PHE A 114 -1.15 11.90 0.82
C PHE A 114 -2.44 11.46 1.51
N LEU A 115 -2.88 10.25 1.19
CA LEU A 115 -3.82 9.47 1.98
C LEU A 115 -3.05 8.45 2.82
N ILE A 116 -3.50 8.22 4.04
CA ILE A 116 -2.93 7.30 5.03
C ILE A 116 -3.92 6.16 5.21
N PHE A 117 -3.45 4.91 5.15
CA PHE A 117 -4.24 3.72 5.44
C PHE A 117 -4.02 3.31 6.90
N LEU A 118 -4.90 3.77 7.79
CA LEU A 118 -4.86 3.43 9.21
C LEU A 118 -5.55 2.08 9.46
N GLU A 119 -5.09 1.36 10.48
CA GLU A 119 -5.65 0.07 10.92
C GLU A 119 -5.89 -0.91 9.76
N PRO A 120 -4.86 -1.20 8.93
CA PRO A 120 -5.04 -2.00 7.73
C PRO A 120 -5.36 -3.46 8.08
N LYS A 121 -6.41 -3.99 7.45
CA LYS A 121 -6.78 -5.42 7.45
C LYS A 121 -6.13 -6.17 6.28
N PHE A 122 -4.92 -5.74 5.89
CA PHE A 122 -4.16 -6.31 4.78
C PHE A 122 -2.66 -6.26 5.06
N ASN A 123 -1.90 -7.10 4.36
CA ASN A 123 -0.45 -7.00 4.35
C ASN A 123 0.01 -5.75 3.57
N ARG A 124 0.84 -4.92 4.21
CA ARG A 124 1.32 -3.65 3.64
C ARG A 124 2.10 -3.83 2.33
N VAL A 125 2.98 -4.82 2.25
CA VAL A 125 3.81 -5.08 1.06
C VAL A 125 2.92 -5.54 -0.09
N PHE A 126 1.98 -6.46 0.18
CA PHE A 126 1.00 -6.88 -0.82
C PHE A 126 0.19 -5.69 -1.35
N MET A 127 -0.35 -4.86 -0.47
CA MET A 127 -1.18 -3.72 -0.88
C MET A 127 -0.37 -2.65 -1.63
N PHE A 128 0.88 -2.41 -1.24
CA PHE A 128 1.80 -1.56 -2.00
C PHE A 128 1.93 -2.05 -3.45
N GLN A 129 2.22 -3.34 -3.65
CA GLN A 129 2.37 -3.91 -4.99
C GLN A 129 1.06 -3.87 -5.78
N TRP A 130 -0.08 -4.11 -5.11
CA TRP A 130 -1.39 -4.01 -5.74
C TRP A 130 -1.68 -2.58 -6.22
N LEU A 131 -1.43 -1.58 -5.37
CA LEU A 131 -1.62 -0.17 -5.70
C LEU A 131 -0.68 0.29 -6.82
N GLU A 132 0.58 -0.17 -6.83
CA GLU A 132 1.54 0.15 -7.90
C GLU A 132 1.05 -0.40 -9.25
N MET A 133 0.60 -1.66 -9.29
CA MET A 133 0.03 -2.25 -10.49
C MET A 133 -1.31 -1.60 -10.88
N PHE A 134 -2.11 -1.14 -9.91
CA PHE A 134 -3.36 -0.43 -10.17
C PHE A 134 -3.13 1.01 -10.61
N ARG A 135 -1.95 1.58 -10.38
CA ARG A 135 -1.65 3.00 -10.60
C ARG A 135 -2.04 3.53 -11.99
N PRO A 136 -1.75 2.84 -13.11
CA PRO A 136 -2.17 3.30 -14.44
C PRO A 136 -3.69 3.35 -14.60
N LYS A 137 -4.43 2.49 -13.88
CA LYS A 137 -5.88 2.41 -13.95
C LYS A 137 -6.58 3.57 -13.25
N TRP A 138 -5.88 4.36 -12.42
CA TRP A 138 -6.46 5.60 -11.88
C TRP A 138 -6.83 6.58 -12.99
N GLN A 139 -6.13 6.56 -14.13
CA GLN A 139 -6.39 7.46 -15.28
C GLN A 139 -7.83 7.40 -15.80
N LYS A 140 -8.52 6.26 -15.64
CA LYS A 140 -9.93 6.12 -16.04
C LYS A 140 -10.89 7.05 -15.28
N TYR A 141 -10.45 7.62 -14.16
CA TYR A 141 -11.21 8.57 -13.35
C TYR A 141 -10.89 10.04 -13.67
N GLY A 142 -9.92 10.32 -14.54
CA GLY A 142 -9.55 11.66 -14.98
C GLY A 142 -10.15 11.98 -16.36
N GLN A 143 -10.17 13.26 -16.72
CA GLN A 143 -10.49 13.64 -18.11
C GLN A 143 -9.33 13.27 -19.04
N PRO A 144 -9.60 12.86 -20.30
CA PRO A 144 -8.56 12.61 -21.28
C PRO A 144 -7.60 13.80 -21.39
N GLY A 145 -6.29 13.55 -21.30
CA GLY A 145 -5.26 14.60 -21.37
C GLY A 145 -5.04 15.38 -20.07
N SER A 146 -5.73 15.06 -18.97
CA SER A 146 -5.55 15.69 -17.66
C SER A 146 -5.03 14.71 -16.62
N GLN A 147 -4.34 15.21 -15.60
CA GLN A 147 -4.02 14.42 -14.42
C GLN A 147 -5.28 14.15 -13.60
N VAL A 148 -5.41 12.92 -13.07
CA VAL A 148 -6.52 12.52 -12.21
C VAL A 148 -6.45 13.27 -10.88
N ASN A 149 -7.59 13.79 -10.42
CA ASN A 149 -7.72 14.33 -9.07
C ASN A 149 -8.18 13.23 -8.10
N LEU A 150 -7.22 12.52 -7.50
CA LEU A 150 -7.54 11.51 -6.49
C LEU A 150 -7.94 12.18 -5.17
N ASN A 151 -9.01 11.66 -4.55
CA ASN A 151 -9.45 12.07 -3.23
C ASN A 151 -9.80 10.85 -2.37
N SER A 152 -10.09 11.08 -1.09
CA SER A 152 -10.38 10.00 -0.14
C SER A 152 -11.56 9.13 -0.58
N ASP A 153 -12.61 9.71 -1.15
CA ASP A 153 -13.85 8.98 -1.46
C ASP A 153 -13.67 8.09 -2.69
N LEU A 154 -12.95 8.57 -3.70
CA LEU A 154 -12.58 7.78 -4.87
C LEU A 154 -11.74 6.56 -4.44
N VAL A 155 -10.72 6.78 -3.60
CA VAL A 155 -9.84 5.71 -3.15
C VAL A 155 -10.59 4.73 -2.23
N LYS A 156 -11.41 5.22 -1.30
CA LYS A 156 -12.25 4.38 -0.43
C LYS A 156 -13.19 3.47 -1.22
N ASN A 157 -13.77 3.96 -2.31
CA ASN A 157 -14.71 3.20 -3.13
C ASN A 157 -14.05 2.30 -4.18
N GLN A 158 -12.72 2.33 -4.31
CA GLN A 158 -12.03 1.46 -5.24
C GLN A 158 -12.21 -0.01 -4.82
N GLU A 159 -12.75 -0.80 -5.75
CA GLU A 159 -12.91 -2.23 -5.58
C GLU A 159 -11.58 -2.96 -5.75
N ILE A 160 -11.35 -3.92 -4.87
CA ILE A 160 -10.26 -4.88 -4.91
C ILE A 160 -10.85 -6.27 -4.76
N ALA A 161 -10.36 -7.21 -5.55
CA ALA A 161 -10.67 -8.62 -5.37
C ALA A 161 -9.55 -9.24 -4.52
N LEU A 162 -9.92 -9.88 -3.41
CA LEU A 162 -8.99 -10.55 -2.48
C LEU A 162 -9.41 -12.01 -2.30
N PRO A 163 -8.48 -12.95 -2.09
CA PRO A 163 -8.84 -14.29 -1.64
C PRO A 163 -9.56 -14.23 -0.27
N ARG A 164 -10.40 -15.21 0.04
CA ARG A 164 -11.11 -15.25 1.33
C ARG A 164 -10.15 -15.24 2.52
N GLU A 165 -10.62 -14.65 3.61
CA GLU A 165 -9.90 -14.35 4.85
C GLU A 165 -9.16 -15.57 5.44
N GLU A 166 -9.66 -16.79 5.28
CA GLU A 166 -9.01 -18.04 5.72
C GLU A 166 -7.67 -18.31 5.02
N VAL A 167 -7.55 -17.90 3.75
CA VAL A 167 -6.33 -18.08 2.95
C VAL A 167 -5.31 -16.97 3.24
N LEU A 168 -5.80 -15.75 3.55
CA LEU A 168 -4.98 -14.63 4.00
C LEU A 168 -4.51 -14.78 5.46
N CYS A 169 -5.31 -15.35 6.36
CA CYS A 169 -4.91 -15.65 7.74
C CYS A 169 -3.86 -16.76 7.79
N GLY A 170 -3.95 -17.79 6.95
CA GLY A 170 -2.87 -18.77 6.77
C GLY A 170 -1.54 -18.15 6.34
N LEU A 171 -1.57 -16.96 5.71
CA LEU A 171 -0.39 -16.17 5.36
C LEU A 171 0.08 -15.22 6.48
N LEU A 172 -0.71 -15.03 7.55
CA LEU A 172 -0.53 -13.93 8.53
C LEU A 172 -0.53 -14.33 10.03
N THR A 173 -0.85 -15.57 10.46
CA THR A 173 -1.20 -15.83 11.89
C THR A 173 -0.49 -16.94 12.68
N HIS A 174 0.72 -17.39 12.35
CA HIS A 174 1.47 -18.29 13.27
C HIS A 174 2.73 -17.65 13.92
N GLY A 175 2.84 -16.32 14.03
CA GLY A 175 3.90 -15.72 14.85
C GLY A 175 3.64 -15.87 16.36
N ASN A 176 3.60 -17.09 16.91
CA ASN A 176 3.89 -17.45 18.31
C ASN A 176 3.43 -18.89 18.65
N SER A 177 4.27 -19.87 18.39
CA SER A 177 4.53 -20.99 19.31
C SER A 177 5.67 -21.82 18.73
N GLY A 178 6.66 -22.11 19.57
CA GLY A 178 7.90 -22.75 19.17
C GLY A 178 7.68 -24.11 18.51
N SER A 179 7.76 -24.12 17.18
CA SER A 179 8.26 -25.22 16.37
C SER A 179 8.61 -24.66 15.00
N TRP A 180 9.81 -24.95 14.51
CA TRP A 180 10.25 -24.54 13.18
C TRP A 180 9.41 -25.30 12.14
N GLY A 181 8.31 -24.70 11.68
CA GLY A 181 7.38 -25.29 10.73
C GLY A 181 6.71 -24.22 9.86
N ASN A 182 7.19 -24.09 8.62
CA ASN A 182 6.61 -23.38 7.47
C ASN A 182 6.16 -21.91 7.63
N TRP A 183 7.16 -21.03 7.58
CA TRP A 183 7.07 -19.57 7.64
C TRP A 183 7.32 -18.85 6.30
N LEU A 184 6.84 -19.33 5.15
CA LEU A 184 7.45 -18.86 3.89
C LEU A 184 6.53 -18.82 2.65
N ILE A 185 5.41 -18.07 2.68
CA ILE A 185 4.64 -17.84 1.43
C ILE A 185 4.51 -16.36 1.03
N ILE A 186 4.79 -15.38 1.90
CA ILE A 186 4.84 -13.96 1.46
C ILE A 186 6.26 -13.36 1.46
N PRO A 187 7.16 -13.64 2.43
CA PRO A 187 8.49 -13.04 2.38
C PRO A 187 9.42 -13.69 1.33
N MET A 188 9.10 -14.90 0.83
CA MET A 188 9.89 -15.57 -0.24
C MET A 188 9.40 -15.28 -1.66
N VAL A 189 8.32 -14.52 -1.80
CA VAL A 189 7.71 -14.23 -3.09
C VAL A 189 8.27 -12.89 -3.55
N GLY A 190 9.39 -12.93 -4.27
CA GLY A 190 10.01 -11.70 -4.79
C GLY A 190 9.00 -10.84 -5.56
N GLU A 191 9.24 -9.54 -5.69
CA GLU A 191 8.26 -8.56 -6.22
C GLU A 191 7.55 -9.00 -7.53
N ARG A 192 8.27 -9.68 -8.43
CA ARG A 192 7.74 -10.23 -9.68
C ARG A 192 6.65 -11.28 -9.48
N GLN A 193 6.77 -12.07 -8.44
CA GLN A 193 5.83 -13.13 -8.13
C GLN A 193 4.57 -12.59 -7.45
N ILE A 194 4.68 -11.56 -6.60
CA ILE A 194 3.50 -10.82 -6.08
C ILE A 194 2.74 -10.19 -7.26
N HIS A 195 3.46 -9.59 -8.22
CA HIS A 195 2.87 -9.01 -9.42
C HIS A 195 2.13 -10.05 -10.28
N GLN A 196 2.70 -11.26 -10.47
CA GLN A 196 1.98 -12.36 -11.11
C GLN A 196 0.73 -12.77 -10.32
N MET A 197 0.85 -12.93 -9.00
CA MET A 197 -0.29 -13.28 -8.15
C MET A 197 -1.44 -12.30 -8.32
N ILE A 198 -1.16 -11.01 -8.42
CA ILE A 198 -2.20 -9.99 -8.59
C ILE A 198 -2.82 -10.04 -9.99
N LEU A 199 -2.00 -10.23 -11.04
CA LEU A 199 -2.48 -10.24 -12.42
C LEU A 199 -3.27 -11.48 -12.80
N THR A 200 -2.85 -12.63 -12.29
CA THR A 200 -3.35 -13.93 -12.74
C THR A 200 -4.05 -14.69 -11.64
N GLY A 201 -3.95 -14.28 -10.36
CA GLY A 201 -4.31 -15.12 -9.22
C GLY A 201 -3.40 -16.33 -9.03
N THR A 202 -2.22 -16.34 -9.68
CA THR A 202 -1.28 -17.47 -9.74
C THR A 202 0.15 -16.97 -9.54
N VAL A 203 1.03 -17.74 -8.90
CA VAL A 203 2.47 -17.44 -8.85
C VAL A 203 3.21 -18.57 -9.54
N LYS A 204 4.04 -18.25 -10.54
CA LYS A 204 5.02 -19.20 -11.08
C LYS A 204 6.36 -18.99 -10.41
N PHE A 205 6.83 -19.99 -9.66
CA PHE A 205 8.23 -20.08 -9.29
C PHE A 205 9.02 -20.57 -10.50
N LEU A 206 9.86 -19.71 -11.08
CA LEU A 206 10.91 -20.16 -12.00
C LEU A 206 11.98 -20.86 -11.15
N GLY A 207 12.00 -22.20 -11.19
CA GLY A 207 13.25 -22.95 -11.00
C GLY A 207 13.50 -23.68 -9.68
N TYR A 208 12.49 -24.02 -8.87
CA TYR A 208 12.71 -25.00 -7.79
C TYR A 208 11.65 -26.11 -7.86
N ASN A 209 12.11 -27.31 -8.23
CA ASN A 209 11.40 -28.55 -7.94
C ASN A 209 11.35 -28.71 -6.42
N LEU A 210 10.30 -28.21 -5.78
CA LEU A 210 9.97 -28.66 -4.43
C LEU A 210 9.25 -30.00 -4.59
N LEU A 211 9.99 -31.09 -4.36
CA LEU A 211 9.39 -32.36 -3.96
C LEU A 211 8.63 -32.12 -2.66
N ILE A 212 7.32 -32.35 -2.70
CA ILE A 212 6.49 -32.65 -1.54
C ILE A 212 5.85 -34.00 -1.81
#